data_AF-A0AAV3X1F3-F1
#
_entry.id   AF-A0AAV3X1F3-F1
#
_cell.length_a   1.000
_cell.length_b   1.000
_cell.length_c   1.000
_cell.angle_alpha   90.00
_cell.angle_beta   90.00
_cell.angle_gamma   90.00
#
_symmetry.space_group_name_H-M   'P 1'
#
loop_
_entity.id
_entity.type
_entity.pdbx_description
1 polymer ?
#
loop_
_entity_poly.entity_id
_entity_poly.type
_entity_poly.pdbx_seq_one_letter_code
_entity_poly.pdbx_strand_id
1 'polypeptide(L)'
;MYLLDTNICSAILDQNPLVLPKFYSKYSQCYLTTIVIAELYKGAYCSGQINQNINEIEEFISFIPTVVEFDLVAAEEFGLHSR
;
A
#
# COMPACT_ATOMS: atom_id res chain seq x y z
N MET A 1 -13.35 3.03 -6.51
CA MET A 1 -12.04 2.39 -6.26
C MET A 1 -11.11 3.44 -5.69
N TYR A 2 -10.30 3.09 -4.69
CA TYR A 2 -9.36 3.97 -3.99
C TYR A 2 -7.96 3.35 -4.02
N LEU A 3 -7.00 4.01 -4.65
CA LEU A 3 -5.59 3.63 -4.54
C LEU A 3 -5.06 4.08 -3.20
N LEU A 4 -4.55 3.14 -2.39
CA LEU A 4 -3.91 3.50 -1.13
C LEU A 4 -2.49 4.01 -1.39
N ASP A 5 -2.12 5.11 -0.74
CA ASP A 5 -0.73 5.57 -0.72
C ASP A 5 0.06 4.84 0.38
N THR A 6 1.37 4.99 0.34
CA THR A 6 2.28 4.34 1.29
C THR A 6 2.05 4.81 2.73
N ASN A 7 1.75 6.11 2.93
CA ASN A 7 1.51 6.66 4.27
C ASN A 7 0.24 6.10 4.92
N ILE A 8 -0.85 5.94 4.17
CA ILE A 8 -2.08 5.31 4.66
C ILE A 8 -1.82 3.83 4.95
N CYS A 9 -1.07 3.13 4.10
CA CYS A 9 -0.71 1.73 4.35
C CYS A 9 0.11 1.58 5.65
N SER A 10 1.14 2.40 5.85
CA SER A 10 1.90 2.43 7.11
C SER A 10 1.00 2.72 8.31
N ALA A 11 0.09 3.69 8.20
CA ALA A 11 -0.84 3.99 9.29
C ALA A 11 -1.82 2.84 9.59
N ILE A 12 -2.21 2.04 8.60
CA ILE A 12 -3.03 0.84 8.79
C ILE A 12 -2.23 -0.25 9.52
N LEU A 13 -0.99 -0.51 9.09
CA LEU A 13 -0.08 -1.47 9.73
C LEU A 13 0.23 -1.08 11.18
N ASP A 14 0.40 0.22 11.44
CA ASP A 14 0.57 0.79 12.79
C ASP A 14 -0.72 0.79 13.63
N GLN A 15 -1.81 0.20 13.13
CA GLN A 15 -3.13 0.13 13.78
C GLN A 15 -3.70 1.51 14.17
N ASN A 16 -3.48 2.53 13.35
CA ASN A 16 -3.88 3.88 13.67
C ASN A 16 -5.42 3.99 13.83
N PRO A 17 -5.93 4.39 15.02
CA PRO A 17 -7.36 4.38 15.33
C PRO A 17 -8.17 5.41 14.53
N LEU A 18 -7.53 6.42 13.95
CA LEU A 18 -8.19 7.42 13.10
C LEU A 18 -8.34 6.95 11.64
N VAL A 19 -7.49 6.01 11.20
CA VAL A 19 -7.45 5.52 9.83
C VAL A 19 -8.28 4.25 9.68
N LEU A 20 -8.17 3.30 10.62
CA LEU A 20 -8.81 1.99 10.52
C LEU A 20 -10.33 2.04 10.27
N PRO A 21 -11.15 2.86 10.99
CA PRO A 21 -12.59 2.89 10.72
C PRO A 21 -12.92 3.33 9.29
N LYS A 22 -12.15 4.28 8.75
CA LYS A 22 -12.33 4.76 7.37
C LYS A 22 -11.92 3.70 6.37
N PHE A 23 -10.79 3.03 6.63
CA PHE A 23 -10.32 1.93 5.81
C PHE A 23 -11.36 0.80 5.74
N TYR A 24 -11.82 0.29 6.89
CA TYR A 24 -12.80 -0.80 6.92
C TYR A 24 -14.13 -0.44 6.24
N SER A 25 -14.57 0.82 6.33
CA SER A 25 -15.80 1.26 5.63
C SER A 25 -15.69 1.24 4.10
N LYS A 26 -14.47 1.21 3.55
CA LYS A 26 -14.19 1.33 2.11
C LYS A 26 -13.30 0.21 1.57
N TYR A 27 -12.90 -0.76 2.39
CA TYR A 27 -11.83 -1.71 2.09
C TYR A 27 -12.06 -2.47 0.77
N SER A 28 -13.32 -2.83 0.49
CA SER A 28 -13.71 -3.57 -0.71
C SER A 28 -13.50 -2.78 -2.01
N GLN A 29 -13.24 -1.48 -1.91
CA GLN A 29 -12.96 -0.59 -3.03
C GLN A 29 -11.48 -0.19 -3.07
N CYS A 30 -10.67 -0.60 -2.09
CA CYS A 30 -9.26 -0.26 -2.00
C CYS A 30 -8.42 -1.18 -2.88
N TYR A 31 -7.35 -0.65 -3.43
CA TYR A 31 -6.34 -1.41 -4.17
C TYR A 31 -4.95 -0.84 -3.93
N LEU A 32 -3.93 -1.65 -4.21
CA LEU A 32 -2.51 -1.31 -4.08
C LEU A 32 -1.82 -1.33 -5.44
N THR A 33 -0.75 -0.56 -5.59
CA THR A 33 0.19 -0.72 -6.70
C THR A 33 1.44 -1.47 -6.24
N THR A 34 2.16 -2.11 -7.17
CA THR A 34 3.47 -2.71 -6.89
C THR A 34 4.49 -1.70 -6.38
N ILE A 35 4.37 -0.41 -6.73
CA ILE A 35 5.22 0.67 -6.20
C ILE A 35 5.00 0.84 -4.69
N VAL A 36 3.75 0.94 -4.24
CA VAL A 36 3.43 1.09 -2.80
C VAL A 36 3.94 -0.12 -2.02
N ILE A 37 3.75 -1.33 -2.56
CA ILE A 37 4.27 -2.56 -1.97
C ILE A 37 5.80 -2.52 -1.84
N ALA A 38 6.51 -2.05 -2.87
CA ALA A 38 7.97 -1.91 -2.82
C ALA A 38 8.43 -0.92 -1.73
N GLU A 39 7.71 0.18 -1.53
CA GLU A 39 8.01 1.14 -0.46
C GLU A 39 7.76 0.55 0.94
N LEU A 40 6.71 -0.24 1.12
CA LEU A 40 6.46 -0.94 2.38
C LEU A 40 7.59 -1.93 2.70
N TYR A 41 8.02 -2.74 1.73
CA TYR A 41 9.16 -3.64 1.91
C TYR A 41 10.45 -2.88 2.23
N LYS A 42 10.73 -1.77 1.53
CA LYS A 42 11.86 -0.90 1.86
C LYS A 42 11.78 -0.45 3.33
N GLY A 43 10.59 -0.02 3.79
CA GLY A 43 10.36 0.34 5.19
C GLY A 43 10.67 -0.80 6.17
N ALA A 44 10.22 -2.01 5.87
CA ALA A 44 10.51 -3.21 6.68
C ALA A 44 12.01 -3.54 6.73
N TYR A 45 12.72 -3.54 5.59
CA TYR A 45 14.15 -3.84 5.53
C TYR A 45 15.02 -2.77 6.19
N CYS A 46 14.56 -1.52 6.23
CA CYS A 46 15.23 -0.44 6.95
C CYS A 46 14.88 -0.38 8.45
N SER A 47 13.97 -1.22 8.92
CA SER A 47 13.55 -1.27 10.32
C SER A 47 14.47 -2.16 11.18
N GLY A 48 14.36 -2.03 12.51
CA GLY A 48 15.00 -2.95 13.45
C GLY A 48 14.29 -4.31 13.60
N GLN A 49 13.12 -4.50 12.98
CA GLN A 49 12.23 -5.66 13.19
C GLN A 49 11.81 -6.29 11.85
N ILE A 50 12.79 -6.61 11.00
CA ILE A 50 12.60 -7.01 9.58
C ILE A 50 11.58 -8.15 9.42
N ASN A 51 11.78 -9.29 10.11
CA ASN A 51 10.93 -10.48 9.92
C ASN A 51 9.48 -10.23 10.34
N GLN A 52 9.27 -9.50 11.44
CA GLN A 52 7.92 -9.16 11.90
C GLN A 52 7.22 -8.28 10.87
N ASN A 53 7.88 -7.21 10.44
CA ASN A 53 7.29 -6.25 9.50
C ASN A 53 7.01 -6.87 8.13
N ILE A 54 7.86 -7.79 7.65
CA ILE A 54 7.59 -8.53 6.41
C ILE A 54 6.31 -9.38 6.56
N ASN A 55 6.17 -10.12 7.66
CA ASN A 55 4.98 -10.94 7.89
C ASN A 55 3.70 -10.09 7.93
N GLU A 56 3.73 -8.95 8.62
CA GLU A 56 2.61 -8.02 8.71
C GLU A 56 2.24 -7.42 7.33
N ILE A 57 3.25 -7.08 6.51
CA ILE A 57 3.03 -6.61 5.13
C ILE A 57 2.40 -7.70 4.27
N GLU A 58 2.90 -8.93 4.31
CA GLU A 58 2.36 -10.05 3.53
C GLU A 58 0.91 -10.37 3.91
N GLU A 59 0.61 -10.37 5.21
CA GLU A 59 -0.74 -10.53 5.71
C GLU A 59 -1.65 -9.40 5.22
N PHE A 60 -1.21 -8.14 5.34
CA PHE A 60 -1.95 -6.99 4.85
C PHE A 60 -2.24 -7.06 3.34
N ILE A 61 -1.25 -7.39 2.51
CA ILE A 61 -1.43 -7.54 1.06
C ILE A 61 -2.45 -8.62 0.74
N SER A 62 -2.45 -9.73 1.50
CA SER A 62 -3.41 -10.83 1.30
C SER A 62 -4.88 -10.41 1.54
N PHE A 63 -5.11 -9.38 2.35
CA PHE A 63 -6.44 -8.85 2.62
C PHE A 63 -6.92 -7.79 1.61
N ILE A 64 -6.03 -7.24 0.79
CA ILE A 64 -6.40 -6.23 -0.20
C ILE A 64 -6.98 -6.93 -1.45
N PRO A 65 -8.19 -6.57 -1.90
CA PRO A 65 -8.86 -7.27 -3.01
C PRO A 65 -8.12 -7.22 -4.35
N THR A 66 -7.29 -6.20 -4.57
CA THR A 66 -6.66 -5.97 -5.87
C THR A 66 -5.29 -5.33 -5.71
N VAL A 67 -4.31 -5.91 -6.39
CA VAL A 67 -2.98 -5.34 -6.60
C VAL A 67 -2.80 -5.12 -8.10
N VAL A 68 -2.35 -3.92 -8.48
CA VAL A 68 -2.09 -3.55 -9.87
C VAL A 68 -0.59 -3.34 -10.09
N GLU A 69 -0.09 -3.78 -11.24
CA GLU A 69 1.28 -3.55 -11.65
C GLU A 69 1.46 -2.11 -12.18
N PHE A 70 2.64 -1.54 -11.96
CA PHE A 70 3.04 -0.33 -12.65
C PHE A 70 3.66 -0.70 -14.01
N ASP A 71 2.87 -0.58 -15.06
CA ASP A 71 3.23 -0.94 -16.44
C ASP A 71 3.58 0.30 -17.29
N LEU A 72 3.80 0.07 -18.60
CA LEU A 72 4.13 1.16 -19.53
C LEU A 72 2.99 2.17 -19.71
N VAL A 73 1.73 1.76 -19.55
CA VAL A 73 0.57 2.65 -19.65
C VAL A 73 0.55 3.58 -18.45
N ALA A 74 0.72 3.05 -17.24
CA ALA A 74 0.84 3.86 -16.03
C ALA A 74 2.04 4.83 -16.10
N ALA A 75 3.16 4.41 -16.70
CA ALA A 75 4.32 5.25 -16.90
C ALA A 75 4.07 6.41 -17.89
N GLU A 76 3.36 6.15 -18.99
CA GLU A 76 2.97 7.18 -19.95
C GLU A 76 2.00 8.20 -19.32
N GLU A 77 0.96 7.71 -18.63
CA GLU A 77 -0.02 8.55 -17.92
C GLU A 77 0.64 9.45 -16.87
N PHE A 78 1.62 8.92 -16.13
CA PHE A 78 2.43 9.71 -15.20
C PHE A 78 3.15 10.86 -15.91
N GLY A 79 3.80 10.57 -17.05
CA GLY A 79 4.52 11.58 -17.83
C GLY A 79 3.60 12.66 -18.42
N LEU A 80 2.41 12.31 -18.90
CA LEU A 80 1.43 13.24 -19.46
C LEU A 80 0.96 14.29 -18.44
N HIS A 81 0.77 13.87 -17.20
CA HIS A 81 0.22 14.71 -16.12
C HIS A 81 1.30 15.37 -15.24
N SER A 82 2.58 15.20 -15.58
CA SER A 82 3.71 15.80 -14.85
C SER A 82 4.12 17.20 -15.33
N ARG A 83 3.21 17.93 -16.00
CA ARG A 83 3.44 19.28 -16.53
C ARG A 83 2.72 20.35 -15.73
#